data_AF-A0A1J5FN36-F1
#
_entry.id   AF-A0A1J5FN36-F1
#
_cell.length_a   1.000
_cell.length_b   1.000
_cell.length_c   1.000
_cell.angle_alpha   90.00
_cell.angle_beta   90.00
_cell.angle_gamma   90.00
#
_symmetry.space_group_name_H-M   'P 1'
#
loop_
_entity.id
_entity.type
_entity.pdbx_description
1 polymer ?
#
loop_
_entity_poly.entity_id
_entity_poly.type
_entity_poly.pdbx_seq_one_letter_code
_entity_poly.pdbx_strand_id
1 'polypeptide(L)'
;MKAISFIIVLCFFFISCSDKKEITNPESESLDYVQGEVAFGLKDSVTLEEVANCVYSLDNISIDNIVSFQYKSNLPQDSMQVIKTIFESKSYIWGGTTKTSYSNSESKILVEFWVKSFKAEDIENWNLLKNRFRLNHSPYYFQLGILKVEVGKEKEWINNLSNSNLFRFVELNGITHAF
;
A
#
# COMPACT_ATOMS: atom_id res chain seq x y z
N MET A 1 23.06 -53.53 -47.92
CA MET A 1 21.96 -52.55 -47.79
C MET A 1 22.49 -51.17 -48.17
N LYS A 2 21.89 -50.61 -49.22
CA LYS A 2 21.81 -49.20 -49.68
C LYS A 2 22.99 -48.25 -49.44
N ALA A 3 23.59 -47.84 -50.56
CA ALA A 3 24.31 -46.58 -50.74
C ALA A 3 23.40 -45.36 -50.54
N ILE A 4 23.97 -44.22 -50.15
CA ILE A 4 23.70 -42.87 -50.70
C ILE A 4 24.94 -42.01 -50.40
N SER A 5 25.63 -41.59 -51.45
CA SER A 5 26.42 -40.36 -51.50
C SER A 5 25.54 -39.28 -52.13
N PHE A 6 25.51 -38.07 -51.55
CA PHE A 6 25.16 -36.80 -52.22
C PHE A 6 25.69 -35.68 -51.30
N ILE A 7 26.82 -35.03 -51.58
CA ILE A 7 27.08 -33.97 -52.57
C ILE A 7 26.29 -32.67 -52.27
N ILE A 8 27.03 -31.70 -51.70
CA ILE A 8 27.21 -30.28 -52.10
C ILE A 8 25.97 -29.46 -52.47
N VAL A 9 25.78 -28.30 -51.79
CA VAL A 9 25.69 -26.91 -52.32
C VAL A 9 25.75 -25.98 -51.08
N LEU A 10 26.85 -25.27 -50.78
CA LEU A 10 27.44 -24.09 -51.42
C LEU A 10 26.63 -22.79 -51.23
N CYS A 11 27.09 -22.00 -50.26
CA CYS A 11 27.31 -20.55 -50.23
C CYS A 11 26.40 -19.59 -51.02
N PHE A 12 25.80 -18.63 -50.30
CA PHE A 12 25.91 -17.18 -50.60
C PHE A 12 25.97 -16.44 -49.26
N PHE A 13 27.12 -15.96 -48.77
CA PHE A 13 27.92 -14.79 -49.18
C PHE A 13 27.31 -13.42 -48.82
N PHE A 14 28.18 -12.59 -48.21
CA PHE A 14 28.18 -11.13 -48.03
C PHE A 14 27.37 -10.60 -46.83
N ILE A 15 27.98 -10.47 -45.64
CA ILE A 15 28.77 -9.31 -45.18
C ILE A 15 28.13 -7.96 -45.58
N SER A 16 27.51 -7.30 -44.62
CA SER A 16 27.67 -5.85 -44.46
C SER A 16 27.87 -5.53 -42.98
N CYS A 17 29.02 -4.91 -42.71
CA CYS A 17 29.35 -4.24 -41.47
C CYS A 17 28.42 -3.03 -41.20
N SER A 18 28.64 -2.43 -40.03
CA SER A 18 28.15 -1.14 -39.53
C SER A 18 26.88 -1.26 -38.68
N ASP A 19 26.84 -0.86 -37.41
CA ASP A 19 27.64 0.12 -36.69
C ASP A 19 27.90 -0.29 -35.25
N LYS A 20 29.08 0.10 -34.74
CA LYS A 20 29.20 0.47 -33.34
C LYS A 20 28.24 1.63 -33.09
N LYS A 21 27.03 1.34 -32.61
CA LYS A 21 26.18 2.33 -31.95
C LYS A 21 26.07 1.90 -30.51
N GLU A 22 26.79 2.67 -29.71
CA GLU A 22 26.53 3.03 -28.33
C GLU A 22 25.99 1.90 -27.45
N ILE A 23 26.81 1.55 -26.46
CA ILE A 23 26.30 1.33 -25.12
C ILE A 23 25.57 2.63 -24.75
N THR A 24 24.34 2.79 -25.24
CA THR A 24 23.39 3.65 -24.58
C THR A 24 23.27 3.00 -23.22
N ASN A 25 23.86 3.64 -22.21
CA ASN A 25 23.23 3.68 -20.90
C ASN A 25 21.73 3.70 -21.20
N PRO A 26 20.92 2.73 -20.73
CA PRO A 26 19.50 2.97 -20.75
C PRO A 26 19.37 4.24 -19.92
N GLU A 27 19.20 5.37 -20.60
CA GLU A 27 18.57 6.54 -20.02
C GLU A 27 17.37 5.92 -19.34
N SER A 28 17.43 5.88 -18.02
CA SER A 28 16.35 5.38 -17.19
C SER A 28 15.14 6.13 -17.68
N GLU A 29 14.27 5.48 -18.45
CA GLU A 29 12.97 6.02 -18.78
C GLU A 29 12.44 6.55 -17.45
N SER A 30 12.25 7.87 -17.37
CA SER A 30 11.82 8.48 -16.12
C SER A 30 10.50 7.81 -15.79
N LEU A 31 10.50 6.97 -14.76
CA LEU A 31 9.29 6.27 -14.38
C LEU A 31 8.35 7.31 -13.81
N ASP A 32 7.13 7.38 -14.35
CA ASP A 32 6.07 8.28 -13.87
C ASP A 32 5.46 7.80 -12.55
N TYR A 33 6.16 6.97 -11.76
CA TYR A 33 5.72 6.43 -10.48
C TYR A 33 6.90 6.17 -9.54
N VAL A 34 6.61 6.13 -8.24
CA VAL A 34 7.60 5.86 -7.19
C VAL A 34 7.88 4.35 -7.12
N GLN A 35 9.13 3.97 -7.40
CA GLN A 35 9.57 2.57 -7.32
C GLN A 35 9.46 2.02 -5.89
N GLY A 36 9.06 0.75 -5.80
CA GLY A 36 8.83 0.05 -4.53
C GLY A 36 7.55 0.47 -3.80
N GLU A 37 6.66 1.24 -4.45
CA GLU A 37 5.43 1.73 -3.84
C GLU A 37 4.19 1.38 -4.66
N VAL A 38 3.16 0.93 -3.95
CA VAL A 38 1.82 0.68 -4.49
C VAL A 38 0.83 1.52 -3.71
N ALA A 39 0.08 2.38 -4.41
CA ALA A 39 -0.99 3.17 -3.84
C ALA A 39 -2.28 2.35 -3.78
N PHE A 40 -3.07 2.56 -2.74
CA PHE A 40 -4.37 1.90 -2.60
C PHE A 40 -5.41 2.79 -1.95
N GLY A 41 -6.67 2.48 -2.25
CA GLY A 41 -7.83 2.95 -1.51
C GLY A 41 -8.59 1.78 -0.93
N LEU A 42 -9.00 1.89 0.33
CA LEU A 42 -9.84 0.89 0.99
C LEU A 42 -11.33 1.16 0.75
N LYS A 43 -12.13 0.11 0.81
CA LYS A 43 -13.58 0.27 0.96
C LYS A 43 -13.87 0.74 2.38
N ASP A 44 -14.85 1.64 2.53
CA ASP A 44 -15.15 2.33 3.79
C ASP A 44 -15.39 1.37 4.98
N SER A 45 -15.89 0.16 4.73
CA SER A 45 -16.15 -0.85 5.75
C SER A 45 -14.89 -1.52 6.31
N VAL A 46 -13.75 -1.39 5.64
CA VAL A 46 -12.51 -2.08 6.01
C VAL A 46 -11.86 -1.42 7.21
N THR A 47 -11.54 -2.24 8.20
CA THR A 47 -10.83 -1.86 9.42
C THR A 47 -9.33 -1.94 9.25
N LEU A 48 -8.58 -1.26 10.13
CA LEU A 48 -7.12 -1.35 10.16
C LEU A 48 -6.63 -2.81 10.32
N GLU A 49 -7.34 -3.60 11.13
CA GLU A 49 -7.01 -5.01 11.36
C GLU A 49 -7.19 -5.87 10.11
N GLU A 50 -8.29 -5.67 9.37
CA GLU A 50 -8.56 -6.45 8.17
C GLU A 50 -7.49 -6.21 7.11
N VAL A 51 -7.14 -4.94 6.84
CA VAL A 51 -6.08 -4.63 5.89
C VAL A 51 -4.71 -5.09 6.40
N ALA A 52 -4.39 -4.89 7.69
CA ALA A 52 -3.11 -5.34 8.25
C ALA A 52 -2.95 -6.87 8.19
N ASN A 53 -3.99 -7.62 8.56
CA ASN A 53 -3.96 -9.08 8.48
C ASN A 53 -3.85 -9.56 7.03
N CYS A 54 -4.52 -8.90 6.09
CA CYS A 54 -4.38 -9.23 4.66
C CYS A 54 -2.95 -9.01 4.18
N VAL A 55 -2.38 -7.82 4.42
CA VAL A 55 -1.02 -7.47 3.97
C VAL A 55 0.01 -8.40 4.62
N TYR A 56 -0.07 -8.63 5.93
CA TYR A 56 0.90 -9.45 6.66
C TYR A 56 0.66 -10.97 6.57
N SER A 57 -0.37 -11.40 5.85
CA SER A 57 -0.50 -12.79 5.39
C SER A 57 0.32 -13.08 4.13
N LEU A 58 0.87 -12.04 3.50
CA LEU A 58 1.64 -12.09 2.26
C LEU A 58 3.11 -11.78 2.58
N ASP A 59 4.03 -12.43 1.87
CA ASP A 59 5.46 -12.19 2.04
C ASP A 59 5.92 -10.93 1.28
N ASN A 60 6.96 -10.25 1.79
CA ASN A 60 7.66 -9.14 1.11
C ASN A 60 6.80 -7.92 0.73
N ILE A 61 5.76 -7.65 1.51
CA ILE A 61 4.93 -6.45 1.42
C ILE A 61 4.69 -5.86 2.81
N SER A 62 4.59 -4.54 2.91
CA SER A 62 4.32 -3.88 4.19
C SER A 62 3.54 -2.58 4.03
N ILE A 63 2.87 -2.15 5.10
CA ILE A 63 2.13 -0.88 5.12
C ILE A 63 3.10 0.27 5.41
N ASP A 64 3.21 1.22 4.49
CA ASP A 64 3.97 2.46 4.72
C ASP A 64 3.12 3.46 5.50
N ASN A 65 1.93 3.77 5.01
CA ASN A 65 0.99 4.65 5.68
C ASN A 65 -0.43 4.40 5.22
N ILE A 66 -1.39 4.75 6.08
CA ILE A 66 -2.82 4.81 5.75
C ILE A 66 -3.39 6.08 6.38
N VAL A 67 -4.04 6.91 5.58
CA VAL A 67 -4.66 8.14 6.07
C VAL A 67 -6.13 7.91 6.39
N SER A 68 -6.58 8.67 7.39
CA SER A 68 -7.98 8.94 7.69
C SER A 68 -8.83 7.71 8.08
N PHE A 69 -8.31 6.87 8.97
CA PHE A 69 -9.17 5.93 9.70
C PHE A 69 -10.07 6.71 10.66
N GLN A 70 -11.32 6.25 10.80
CA GLN A 70 -12.29 6.83 11.71
C GLN A 70 -12.96 5.75 12.56
N TYR A 71 -13.01 5.96 13.88
CA TYR A 71 -13.64 5.08 14.84
C TYR A 71 -14.56 5.88 15.78
N LYS A 72 -15.53 5.18 16.37
CA LYS A 72 -16.47 5.70 17.36
C LYS A 72 -16.22 5.06 18.72
N SER A 73 -16.14 5.87 19.77
CA SER A 73 -16.09 5.41 21.15
C SER A 73 -17.38 5.73 21.89
N ASN A 74 -17.83 4.78 22.71
CA ASN A 74 -18.96 4.95 23.63
C ASN A 74 -18.52 5.47 25.01
N LEU A 75 -17.27 5.95 25.16
CA LEU A 75 -16.81 6.57 26.39
C LEU A 75 -17.43 7.96 26.58
N PRO A 76 -17.48 8.47 27.83
CA PRO A 76 -17.98 9.82 28.09
C PRO A 76 -17.10 10.89 27.42
N GLN A 77 -17.70 12.03 27.08
CA GLN A 77 -17.07 13.11 26.30
C GLN A 77 -15.74 13.62 26.90
N ASP A 78 -15.60 13.62 28.22
CA ASP A 78 -14.37 14.02 28.93
C ASP A 78 -13.15 13.13 28.61
N SER A 79 -13.38 11.93 28.05
CA SER A 79 -12.34 10.98 27.66
C SER A 79 -11.61 11.37 26.36
N MET A 80 -12.10 12.36 25.59
CA MET A 80 -11.52 12.76 24.30
C MET A 80 -10.03 13.08 24.38
N GLN A 81 -9.62 13.89 25.37
CA GLN A 81 -8.22 14.30 25.50
C GLN A 81 -7.30 13.12 25.85
N VAL A 82 -7.79 12.20 26.68
CA VAL A 82 -7.04 10.98 27.05
C VAL A 82 -6.88 10.08 25.84
N ILE A 83 -7.94 9.88 25.04
CA ILE A 83 -7.88 9.11 23.79
C ILE A 83 -6.83 9.72 22.86
N LYS A 84 -6.92 11.02 22.58
CA LYS A 84 -5.97 11.72 21.70
C LYS A 84 -4.53 11.52 22.15
N THR A 85 -4.26 11.77 23.43
CA THR A 85 -2.90 11.69 24.00
C THR A 85 -2.32 10.28 23.87
N ILE A 86 -3.11 9.24 24.15
CA ILE A 86 -2.65 7.85 24.08
C ILE A 86 -2.49 7.38 22.63
N PHE A 87 -3.32 7.87 21.70
CA PHE A 87 -3.15 7.61 20.26
C PHE A 87 -1.84 8.23 19.75
N GLU A 88 -1.60 9.51 20.04
CA GLU A 88 -0.39 10.22 19.61
C GLU A 88 0.90 9.66 20.24
N SER A 89 0.80 8.87 21.32
CA SER A 89 1.95 8.20 21.93
C SER A 89 2.32 6.88 21.24
N LYS A 90 1.54 6.40 20.26
CA LYS A 90 1.84 5.14 19.54
C LYS A 90 2.79 5.41 18.38
N SER A 91 3.81 4.58 18.24
CA SER A 91 4.81 4.67 17.17
C SER A 91 4.18 4.58 15.77
N TYR A 92 3.14 3.75 15.63
CA TYR A 92 2.43 3.53 14.37
C TYR A 92 1.32 4.54 14.08
N ILE A 93 1.08 5.50 14.98
CA ILE A 93 0.16 6.62 14.74
C ILE A 93 0.97 7.81 14.23
N TRP A 94 0.49 8.47 13.18
CA TRP A 94 1.15 9.66 12.66
C TRP A 94 0.90 10.83 13.62
N GLY A 95 1.94 11.29 14.30
CA GLY A 95 1.85 12.39 15.27
C GLY A 95 1.23 13.66 14.69
N GLY A 96 0.33 14.29 15.45
CA GLY A 96 -0.39 15.50 15.04
C GLY A 96 -1.58 15.28 14.10
N THR A 97 -1.85 14.04 13.68
CA THR A 97 -2.99 13.72 12.81
C THR A 97 -4.23 13.27 13.57
N THR A 98 -4.10 12.95 14.86
CA THR A 98 -5.23 12.45 15.66
C THR A 98 -6.19 13.58 16.00
N LYS A 99 -7.45 13.42 15.59
CA LYS A 99 -8.55 14.32 15.91
C LYS A 99 -9.60 13.57 16.72
N THR A 100 -10.06 14.19 17.80
CA THR A 100 -11.19 13.71 18.58
C THR A 100 -12.28 14.77 18.58
N SER A 101 -13.51 14.38 18.29
CA SER A 101 -14.70 15.24 18.40
C SER A 101 -15.85 14.47 19.03
N TYR A 102 -16.87 15.18 19.49
CA TYR A 102 -18.07 14.55 20.06
C TYR A 102 -19.25 14.76 19.12
N SER A 103 -19.91 13.66 18.74
CA SER A 103 -21.15 13.68 17.99
C SER A 103 -22.33 13.70 18.96
N ASN A 104 -22.99 14.85 19.09
CA ASN A 104 -24.15 15.02 19.97
C ASN A 104 -25.35 14.16 19.53
N SER A 105 -25.52 13.92 18.23
CA SER A 105 -26.63 13.11 17.70
C SER A 105 -26.47 11.64 18.03
N GLU A 106 -25.24 11.15 18.10
CA GLU A 106 -24.94 9.74 18.40
C GLU A 106 -24.55 9.51 19.86
N SER A 107 -24.32 10.59 20.62
CA SER A 107 -23.73 10.58 21.95
C SER A 107 -22.41 9.80 22.03
N LYS A 108 -21.56 9.96 21.01
CA LYS A 108 -20.30 9.22 20.83
C LYS A 108 -19.13 10.13 20.53
N ILE A 109 -17.94 9.71 20.93
CA ILE A 109 -16.69 10.34 20.50
C ILE A 109 -16.31 9.77 19.13
N LEU A 110 -16.02 10.65 18.17
CA LEU A 110 -15.36 10.32 16.92
C LEU A 110 -13.85 10.47 17.10
N VAL A 111 -13.10 9.49 16.61
CA VAL A 111 -11.64 9.45 16.64
C VAL A 111 -11.16 9.23 15.21
N GLU A 112 -10.51 10.24 14.63
CA GLU A 112 -9.87 10.16 13.32
C GLU A 112 -8.35 10.19 13.50
N PHE A 113 -7.63 9.34 12.79
CA PHE A 113 -6.17 9.27 12.88
C PHE A 113 -5.55 8.71 11.60
N TRP A 114 -4.28 9.00 11.40
CA TRP A 114 -3.48 8.39 10.34
C TRP A 114 -2.49 7.41 10.94
N VAL A 115 -2.15 6.41 10.14
CA VAL A 115 -1.26 5.31 10.49
C VAL A 115 0.01 5.44 9.67
N LYS A 116 1.16 5.17 10.28
CA LYS A 116 2.46 5.10 9.63
C LYS A 116 3.21 3.85 10.07
N SER A 117 3.89 3.20 9.13
CA SER A 117 4.79 2.06 9.32
C SER A 117 4.21 0.99 10.28
N PHE A 118 2.92 0.69 10.15
CA PHE A 118 2.21 -0.21 11.05
C PHE A 118 2.57 -1.65 10.74
N LYS A 119 3.17 -2.37 11.69
CA LYS A 119 3.71 -3.71 11.48
C LYS A 119 2.80 -4.81 12.01
N ALA A 120 3.12 -6.06 11.66
CA ALA A 120 2.44 -7.23 12.23
C ALA A 120 2.51 -7.27 13.78
N GLU A 121 3.65 -6.87 14.36
CA GLU A 121 3.83 -6.78 15.83
C GLU A 121 2.93 -5.74 16.51
N ASP A 122 2.44 -4.74 15.77
CA ASP A 122 1.57 -3.68 16.31
C ASP A 122 0.10 -4.12 16.45
N ILE A 123 -0.30 -5.22 15.80
CA ILE A 123 -1.70 -5.70 15.76
C ILE A 123 -2.24 -5.97 17.16
N GLU A 124 -1.45 -6.62 18.03
CA GLU A 124 -1.88 -6.88 19.41
C GLU A 124 -2.04 -5.58 20.21
N ASN A 125 -1.08 -4.65 20.07
CA ASN A 125 -1.15 -3.35 20.74
C ASN A 125 -2.39 -2.55 20.29
N TRP A 126 -2.68 -2.58 18.99
CA TRP A 126 -3.85 -1.96 18.41
C TRP A 126 -5.15 -2.59 18.92
N ASN A 127 -5.24 -3.92 19.00
CA ASN A 127 -6.40 -4.61 19.56
C ASN A 127 -6.64 -4.23 21.03
N LEU A 128 -5.58 -4.15 21.85
CA LEU A 128 -5.67 -3.69 23.23
C LEU A 128 -6.15 -2.23 23.31
N LEU A 129 -5.68 -1.36 22.42
CA LEU A 129 -6.09 0.04 22.33
C LEU A 129 -7.58 0.17 21.95
N LYS A 130 -8.01 -0.57 20.93
CA LYS A 130 -9.41 -0.66 20.47
C LYS A 130 -10.33 -1.09 21.61
N ASN A 131 -9.95 -2.13 22.33
CA ASN A 131 -10.73 -2.65 23.46
C ASN A 131 -10.78 -1.65 24.62
N ARG A 132 -9.63 -1.08 25.02
CA ARG A 132 -9.52 -0.09 26.09
C ARG A 132 -10.47 1.10 25.87
N PHE A 133 -10.52 1.60 24.64
CA PHE A 133 -11.33 2.76 24.29
C PHE A 133 -12.68 2.42 23.66
N ARG A 134 -13.08 1.14 23.65
CA ARG A 134 -14.37 0.66 23.11
C ARG A 134 -14.63 1.19 21.69
N LEU A 135 -13.58 1.16 20.86
CA LEU A 135 -13.62 1.72 19.52
C LEU A 135 -14.35 0.78 18.57
N ASN A 136 -15.31 1.33 17.83
CA ASN A 136 -16.03 0.66 16.77
C ASN A 136 -15.72 1.38 15.46
N HIS A 137 -15.39 0.63 14.41
CA HIS A 137 -15.08 1.23 13.12
C HIS A 137 -16.26 2.06 12.62
N SER A 138 -15.97 3.24 12.11
CA SER A 138 -16.95 4.14 11.51
C SER A 138 -16.59 4.24 10.03
N PRO A 139 -17.41 3.69 9.12
CA PRO A 139 -17.14 3.79 7.70
C PRO A 139 -16.92 5.24 7.29
N TYR A 140 -15.78 5.49 6.66
CA TYR A 140 -15.36 6.82 6.23
C TYR A 140 -14.91 6.74 4.78
N TYR A 141 -15.38 7.66 3.95
CA TYR A 141 -15.30 7.60 2.49
C TYR A 141 -13.88 7.65 1.91
N PHE A 142 -12.88 7.93 2.76
CA PHE A 142 -11.54 8.32 2.33
C PHE A 142 -10.47 7.65 3.17
N GLN A 143 -10.18 6.39 2.88
CA GLN A 143 -9.04 5.66 3.44
C GLN A 143 -8.09 5.32 2.30
N LEU A 144 -6.94 5.99 2.28
CA LEU A 144 -5.93 5.85 1.25
C LEU A 144 -4.61 5.47 1.90
N GLY A 145 -3.77 4.72 1.21
CA GLY A 145 -2.47 4.35 1.75
C GLY A 145 -1.46 3.99 0.69
N ILE A 146 -0.25 3.76 1.17
CA ILE A 146 0.89 3.28 0.39
C ILE A 146 1.37 1.97 1.01
N LEU A 147 1.62 0.97 0.16
CA LEU A 147 2.35 -0.25 0.50
C LEU A 147 3.78 -0.13 0.00
N LYS A 148 4.74 -0.61 0.79
CA LYS A 148 6.10 -0.89 0.31
C LYS A 148 6.17 -2.31 -0.20
N VAL A 149 6.73 -2.46 -1.39
CA VAL A 149 6.97 -3.73 -2.08
C VAL A 149 8.40 -3.78 -2.60
N GLU A 150 8.84 -4.97 -3.03
CA GLU A 150 10.09 -5.10 -3.76
C GLU A 150 10.06 -4.28 -5.06
N VAL A 151 11.14 -3.55 -5.35
CA VAL A 151 11.26 -2.73 -6.57
C VAL A 151 11.15 -3.61 -7.81
N GLY A 152 10.31 -3.20 -8.76
CA GLY A 152 10.01 -3.97 -9.97
C GLY A 152 8.89 -5.00 -9.82
N LYS A 153 8.33 -5.17 -8.61
CA LYS A 153 7.19 -6.05 -8.31
C LYS A 153 5.86 -5.30 -8.16
N GLU A 154 5.82 -3.99 -8.38
CA GLU A 154 4.65 -3.14 -8.14
C GLU A 154 3.44 -3.63 -8.95
N LYS A 155 3.63 -3.91 -10.24
CA LYS A 155 2.56 -4.44 -11.12
C LYS A 155 2.08 -5.84 -10.73
N GLU A 156 2.98 -6.68 -10.21
CA GLU A 156 2.63 -8.01 -9.69
C GLU A 156 1.71 -7.86 -8.47
N TRP A 157 2.08 -6.99 -7.53
CA TRP A 157 1.27 -6.71 -6.35
C TRP A 157 -0.06 -6.04 -6.66
N ILE A 158 -0.12 -5.13 -7.63
CA ILE A 158 -1.39 -4.57 -8.12
C ILE A 158 -2.30 -5.70 -8.58
N ASN A 159 -1.83 -6.64 -9.41
CA ASN A 159 -2.63 -7.76 -9.89
C ASN A 159 -3.10 -8.69 -8.75
N ASN A 160 -2.22 -8.98 -7.79
CA ASN A 160 -2.53 -9.83 -6.64
C ASN A 160 -3.61 -9.21 -5.74
N LEU A 161 -3.54 -7.89 -5.51
CA LEU A 161 -4.42 -7.20 -4.58
C LEU A 161 -5.72 -6.71 -5.23
N SER A 162 -5.76 -6.49 -6.55
CA SER A 162 -6.93 -5.94 -7.26
C SER A 162 -8.19 -6.80 -7.15
N ASN A 163 -8.05 -8.10 -6.89
CA ASN A 163 -9.18 -9.02 -6.73
C ASN A 163 -9.69 -9.14 -5.29
N SER A 164 -8.98 -8.53 -4.32
CA SER A 164 -9.40 -8.57 -2.92
C SER A 164 -10.64 -7.70 -2.71
N ASN A 165 -11.53 -8.17 -1.83
CA ASN A 165 -12.73 -7.42 -1.48
C ASN A 165 -12.44 -6.20 -0.58
N LEU A 166 -11.20 -6.02 -0.11
CA LEU A 166 -10.82 -4.94 0.80
C LEU A 166 -10.56 -3.62 0.06
N PHE A 167 -9.95 -3.71 -1.12
CA PHE A 167 -9.51 -2.53 -1.85
C PHE A 167 -10.63 -2.02 -2.77
N ARG A 168 -10.81 -0.71 -2.80
CA ARG A 168 -11.59 0.00 -3.83
C ARG A 168 -10.75 0.16 -5.10
N PHE A 169 -9.46 0.40 -4.94
CA PHE A 169 -8.48 0.45 -6.01
C PHE A 169 -7.09 0.10 -5.47
N VAL A 170 -6.21 -0.37 -6.37
CA VAL A 170 -4.78 -0.59 -6.15
C VAL A 170 -4.06 -0.19 -7.43
N GLU A 171 -3.07 0.69 -7.35
CA GLU A 171 -2.41 1.28 -8.52
C GLU A 171 -0.96 1.67 -8.26
N LEU A 172 -0.24 2.06 -9.31
CA LEU A 172 1.12 2.59 -9.18
C LEU A 172 1.06 3.95 -8.48
N ASN A 173 1.99 4.21 -7.55
CA ASN A 173 2.08 5.52 -6.92
C ASN A 173 2.65 6.57 -7.88
N GLY A 174 1.78 7.22 -8.66
CA GLY A 174 2.16 8.12 -9.74
C GLY A 174 2.90 9.39 -9.26
N ILE A 175 3.89 9.82 -10.04
CA ILE A 175 4.58 11.11 -9.88
C ILE A 175 3.88 12.11 -10.78
N THR A 176 3.24 13.13 -10.20
CA THR A 176 2.66 14.23 -10.97
C THR A 176 3.66 15.38 -11.06
N HIS A 177 3.96 15.82 -12.28
CA HIS A 177 4.75 17.04 -12.50
C HIS A 177 3.81 18.25 -12.43
N ALA A 178 4.07 19.16 -11.49
CA ALA A 178 3.39 20.45 -11.47
C ALA A 178 3.89 21.28 -12.65
N PHE A 179 2.99 21.62 -13.58
CA PHE A 179 3.25 22.50 -14.73
C PHE A 179 3.14 23.97 -14.35
#